data_AF-A0A1F8JHL1-F1
#
_entry.id   AF-A0A1F8JHL1-F1
#
_cell.length_a   1.000
_cell.length_b   1.000
_cell.length_c   1.000
_cell.angle_alpha   90.00
_cell.angle_beta   90.00
_cell.angle_gamma   90.00
#
_symmetry.space_group_name_H-M   'P 1'
#
loop_
_entity.id
_entity.type
_entity.pdbx_description
1 polymer ?
#
loop_
_entity_poly.entity_id
_entity_poly.type
_entity_poly.pdbx_seq_one_letter_code
_entity_poly.pdbx_strand_id
1 'polypeptide(L)' 'MYDYYSQRVYELEKHDASNYSSAFQKIREWDYNKDSKIPLGVFYKKEVCTFDSYYSQFDNVKIDLEKEINKVLQEMQ' A
#
# COMPACT_ATOMS: atom_id res chain seq x y z
N MET A 1 -27.69 -17.31 -6.35
CA MET A 1 -26.48 -16.63 -6.89
C MET A 1 -25.46 -16.32 -5.79
N TYR A 2 -25.90 -15.97 -4.57
CA TYR A 2 -25.00 -15.74 -3.43
C TYR A 2 -24.50 -17.01 -2.74
N ASP A 3 -25.22 -18.13 -2.86
CA ASP A 3 -24.96 -19.37 -2.11
C ASP A 3 -23.56 -19.92 -2.34
N TYR A 4 -23.01 -19.76 -3.54
CA TYR A 4 -21.66 -20.17 -3.88
C TYR A 4 -20.61 -19.50 -2.99
N TYR A 5 -20.71 -18.18 -2.83
CA TYR A 5 -19.77 -17.39 -2.02
C TYR A 5 -20.04 -17.57 -0.53
N SER A 6 -21.30 -17.56 -0.10
CA SER A 6 -21.68 -17.68 1.31
C SER A 6 -21.16 -18.97 1.98
N GLN A 7 -21.04 -20.07 1.24
CA GLN A 7 -20.51 -21.34 1.75
C GLN A 7 -18.97 -21.39 1.83
N ARG A 8 -18.29 -20.49 1.11
CA ARG A 8 -16.84 -20.50 0.92
C ARG A 8 -16.13 -19.44 1.74
N VAL A 9 -16.84 -18.38 2.13
CA VAL A 9 -16.26 -17.32 2.95
C VAL A 9 -15.99 -17.76 4.39
N TYR A 10 -14.93 -17.22 4.99
CA TYR A 10 -14.66 -17.32 6.42
C TYR A 10 -13.94 -16.06 6.91
N GLU A 11 -14.06 -15.73 8.19
CA GLU A 11 -13.42 -14.56 8.79
C GLU A 11 -12.00 -14.88 9.32
N LEU A 12 -11.05 -13.99 9.07
CA LEU A 12 -9.68 -14.05 9.56
C LEU A 12 -9.55 -13.52 11.00
N GLU A 13 -10.14 -14.22 11.98
CA GLU A 13 -10.17 -13.75 13.38
C GLU A 13 -8.84 -13.87 14.15
N LYS A 14 -8.03 -14.90 13.85
CA LYS A 14 -6.79 -15.23 14.59
C LYS A 14 -5.52 -14.94 13.79
N HIS A 15 -5.61 -14.00 12.86
CA HIS A 15 -4.54 -13.69 11.92
C HIS A 15 -3.68 -12.52 12.41
N ASP A 16 -2.36 -12.67 12.35
CA ASP A 16 -1.43 -11.58 12.61
C ASP A 16 -1.29 -10.70 11.35
N ALA A 17 -2.04 -9.59 11.35
CA ALA A 17 -2.04 -8.62 10.27
C ALA A 17 -0.69 -7.88 10.11
N SER A 18 0.25 -7.99 11.05
CA SER A 18 1.59 -7.39 10.90
C SER A 18 2.56 -8.26 10.10
N ASN A 19 2.24 -9.55 9.93
CA ASN A 19 3.11 -10.53 9.25
C ASN A 19 2.78 -10.63 7.75
N TYR A 20 3.64 -10.03 6.93
CA TYR A 20 3.47 -10.02 5.48
C TYR A 20 3.39 -11.44 4.86
N SER A 21 4.28 -12.35 5.27
CA SER A 21 4.33 -13.70 4.69
C SER A 21 3.06 -14.49 5.01
N SER A 22 2.58 -14.38 6.25
CA SER A 22 1.33 -15.02 6.67
C SER A 22 0.13 -14.44 5.90
N ALA A 23 0.08 -13.10 5.76
CA ALA A 23 -0.96 -12.43 4.98
C ALA A 23 -0.96 -12.89 3.52
N PHE A 24 0.21 -13.00 2.90
CA PHE A 24 0.36 -13.43 1.51
C PHE A 24 -0.13 -14.86 1.29
N GLN A 25 0.15 -15.77 2.24
CA GLN A 25 -0.37 -17.13 2.19
C GLN A 25 -1.90 -17.15 2.22
N LYS A 26 -2.53 -16.33 3.09
CA LYS A 26 -3.98 -16.21 3.19
C LYS A 26 -4.62 -15.69 1.92
N ILE A 27 -4.04 -14.66 1.29
CA ILE A 27 -4.55 -14.11 0.02
C ILE A 27 -4.55 -15.18 -1.09
N ARG A 28 -3.56 -16.07 -1.10
CA ARG A 28 -3.41 -17.14 -2.09
C ARG A 28 -4.37 -18.31 -1.92
N GLU A 29 -5.15 -18.36 -0.84
CA GLU A 29 -6.13 -19.42 -0.64
C GLU A 29 -7.28 -19.37 -1.66
N TRP A 30 -7.67 -18.17 -2.13
CA TRP A 30 -8.73 -18.05 -3.11
C TRP A 30 -8.22 -18.28 -4.54
N ASP A 31 -8.54 -19.45 -5.10
CA ASP A 31 -8.25 -19.84 -6.47
C ASP A 31 -9.55 -19.81 -7.29
N TYR A 32 -9.65 -18.93 -8.30
CA TYR A 32 -10.83 -18.80 -9.16
C TYR A 32 -11.12 -20.05 -10.00
N ASN A 33 -10.15 -20.96 -10.15
CA ASN A 33 -10.30 -22.18 -10.93
C ASN A 33 -10.74 -23.38 -10.08
N LYS A 34 -10.90 -23.19 -8.77
CA LYS A 34 -11.22 -24.26 -7.82
C LYS A 34 -12.26 -23.81 -6.80
N ASP A 35 -12.92 -24.76 -6.18
CA ASP A 35 -13.84 -24.52 -5.07
C ASP A 35 -13.11 -24.24 -3.75
N SER A 36 -12.24 -23.23 -3.75
CA SER A 36 -11.43 -22.86 -2.59
C SER A 36 -12.19 -21.97 -1.60
N LYS A 37 -11.71 -21.95 -0.36
CA LYS A 37 -12.19 -21.05 0.69
C LYS A 37 -11.77 -19.61 0.39
N ILE A 38 -12.61 -18.67 0.82
CA ILE A 38 -12.46 -17.24 0.57
C ILE A 38 -12.25 -16.54 1.92
N PRO A 39 -11.01 -16.23 2.30
CA PRO A 39 -10.78 -15.45 3.52
C PRO A 39 -11.33 -14.03 3.37
N LEU A 40 -12.00 -13.54 4.41
CA LEU A 40 -12.46 -12.16 4.55
C LEU A 40 -11.86 -11.54 5.82
N GLY A 41 -11.57 -10.24 5.75
CA GLY A 41 -11.02 -9.48 6.87
C GLY A 41 -9.71 -8.75 6.54
N VAL A 42 -8.98 -8.35 7.57
CA VAL A 42 -7.70 -7.64 7.43
C VAL A 42 -6.59 -8.67 7.25
N PHE A 43 -6.07 -8.78 6.03
CA PHE A 43 -4.91 -9.63 5.73
C PHE A 43 -3.61 -9.03 6.22
N TYR A 44 -3.39 -7.75 5.95
CA TYR A 44 -2.15 -7.06 6.30
C TYR A 44 -2.42 -5.61 6.65
N LYS A 45 -1.81 -5.14 7.74
CA LYS A 45 -1.85 -3.75 8.19
C LYS A 45 -0.48 -3.39 8.77
N LYS A 46 0.10 -2.32 8.24
CA LYS A 46 1.35 -1.75 8.75
C LYS A 46 1.28 -0.24 8.68
N GLU A 47 1.72 0.42 9.73
CA GLU A 47 1.92 1.87 9.74
C GLU A 47 3.31 2.17 9.17
N VAL A 48 3.35 2.95 8.10
CA VAL A 48 4.56 3.40 7.42
C VAL A 48 4.36 4.83 6.96
N CYS A 49 5.46 5.54 6.70
CA CYS A 49 5.40 6.88 6.10
C CYS A 49 4.59 6.82 4.79
N THR A 50 3.64 7.74 4.67
CA THR A 50 2.94 8.00 3.42
C THR A 50 3.82 8.84 2.49
N PHE A 51 3.44 8.91 1.22
CA PHE A 51 4.07 9.83 0.27
C PHE A 51 4.08 11.26 0.81
N ASP A 52 2.93 11.78 1.26
CA ASP A 52 2.83 13.14 1.81
C ASP A 52 3.74 13.36 3.02
N SER A 53 3.82 12.40 3.95
CA SER A 53 4.70 12.52 5.12
C SER A 53 6.19 12.56 4.76
N TYR A 54 6.56 11.97 3.61
CA TYR A 54 7.93 12.04 3.11
C TYR A 54 8.20 13.40 2.43
N TYR A 55 7.22 13.93 1.70
CA TYR A 55 7.39 15.17 0.92
C TYR A 55 7.09 16.45 1.69
N SER A 56 6.44 16.38 2.85
CA SER A 56 6.21 17.54 3.73
C SER A 56 7.51 18.23 4.20
N GLN A 57 8.64 17.52 4.11
CA GLN A 57 9.96 18.11 4.35
C GLN A 57 10.38 19.12 3.26
N PHE A 58 9.80 19.02 2.06
CA PHE A 58 10.09 19.90 0.93
C PHE A 58 9.10 21.06 0.80
N ASP A 59 7.90 20.96 1.40
CA ASP A 59 6.90 22.03 1.38
C ASP A 59 7.40 23.34 2.04
N ASN A 60 8.38 23.23 2.94
CA ASN A 60 8.99 24.37 3.62
C ASN A 60 10.26 24.90 2.93
N VAL A 61 10.68 24.31 1.81
CA VAL A 61 11.83 24.81 1.06
C VAL A 61 11.36 25.97 0.19
N LYS A 62 11.45 27.19 0.71
CA LYS A 62 11.41 28.40 -0.12
C LYS A 62 12.64 28.42 -1.01
N ILE A 63 12.51 27.82 -2.19
CA ILE A 63 13.49 28.00 -3.25
C ILE A 63 13.27 29.40 -3.81
N ASP A 64 14.28 30.25 -3.70
CA ASP A 64 14.33 31.50 -4.47
C ASP A 64 14.58 31.12 -5.93
N LEU A 65 13.47 30.83 -6.63
CA LEU A 65 13.50 30.29 -7.99
C LEU A 65 14.26 31.22 -8.95
N GLU A 66 14.09 32.53 -8.80
CA GLU A 66 14.76 33.52 -9.63
C GLU A 66 16.28 33.47 -9.42
N LYS A 67 16.73 33.35 -8.18
CA LYS A 67 18.16 33.24 -7.88
C LYS A 67 18.77 31.97 -8.47
N GLU A 68 18.11 30.83 -8.35
CA GLU A 68 18.62 29.55 -8.88
C GLU A 68 18.60 29.50 -10.42
N ILE A 69 17.54 30.03 -11.06
CA ILE A 69 17.47 30.12 -12.53
C ILE A 69 18.60 30.98 -13.08
N ASN A 70 18.86 32.15 -12.47
CA ASN A 70 19.92 33.04 -12.92
C ASN A 70 21.30 32.41 -12.78
N LYS A 71 21.51 31.59 -11.76
CA LYS A 71 22.78 30.88 -11.54
C LYS A 71 23.06 29.86 -12.65
N VAL A 72 22.07 29.06 -13.03
CA VAL A 72 22.19 28.07 -14.12
C VAL A 72 22.42 28.77 -15.46
N LEU A 73 21.72 29.87 -15.73
CA LEU A 73 21.90 30.64 -16.97
C LEU A 73 23.30 31.25 -17.10
N GLN A 74 23.91 31.65 -15.98
CA GLN A 74 25.30 32.16 -15.95
C GLN A 74 26.33 31.05 -16.17
N GLU A 75 26.08 29.82 -15.71
CA GLU A 75 26.97 28.67 -15.92
C GLU A 75 26.93 28.14 -17.38
N MET A 76 25.93 28.53 -18.16
CA MET A 76 25.77 28.16 -19.57
C MET A 76 26.35 29.19 -20.57
N GLN A 77 26.90 30.31 -20.10
CA GLN A 77 27.58 31.34 -20.91
C GLN A 77 29.09 31.20 -20.86
#